data_AF-A0A7X7CC79-F1
#
_entry.id   AF-A0A7X7CC79-F1
#
_cell.length_a   1.000
_cell.length_b   1.000
_cell.length_c   1.000
_cell.angle_alpha   90.00
_cell.angle_beta   90.00
_cell.angle_gamma   90.00
#
_symmetry.space_group_name_H-M   'P 1'
#
loop_
_entity.id
_entity.type
_entity.pdbx_description
1 polymer ?
#
loop_
_entity_poly.entity_id
_entity_poly.type
_entity_poly.pdbx_seq_one_letter_code
_entity_poly.pdbx_strand_id
1 'polypeptide(L)' 'MRLRVAVIGANGRMGRTVCEAVESAPDMDLVARLESGDDVASLAGEADVAVDFTHPDATEANVHALIGAGVHA' A
#
# COMPACT_ATOMS: atom_id res chain seq x y z
N MET A 1 -11.55 12.70 -9.97
CA MET A 1 -11.32 11.92 -8.74
C MET A 1 -10.09 11.08 -8.99
N ARG A 2 -9.11 11.10 -8.09
CA ARG A 2 -7.87 10.31 -8.21
C ARG A 2 -7.95 9.11 -7.27
N LEU A 3 -7.30 8.02 -7.66
CA LEU A 3 -7.23 6.79 -6.86
C LEU A 3 -6.16 6.93 -5.77
N ARG A 4 -6.54 6.75 -4.50
CA ARG A 4 -5.59 6.83 -3.36
C ARG A 4 -4.92 5.48 -3.17
N VAL A 5 -3.62 5.43 -3.40
CA VAL A 5 -2.84 4.19 -3.38
C VAL A 5 -1.87 4.19 -2.19
N ALA A 6 -1.86 3.10 -1.44
CA ALA A 6 -0.84 2.79 -0.45
C ALA A 6 0.14 1.74 -0.99
N VAL A 7 1.40 1.78 -0.55
CA VAL A 7 2.40 0.76 -0.88
C VAL A 7 2.98 0.20 0.42
N ILE A 8 2.90 -1.12 0.59
CA ILE A 8 3.52 -1.84 1.71
C ILE A 8 4.83 -2.49 1.23
N GLY A 9 5.91 -2.29 1.99
CA GLY A 9 7.27 -2.60 1.54
C GLY A 9 7.84 -1.53 0.61
N ALA A 10 7.48 -0.26 0.83
CA ALA A 10 7.75 0.87 -0.07
C ALA A 10 9.24 1.13 -0.33
N ASN A 11 10.13 0.84 0.62
CA ASN A 11 11.58 0.98 0.51
C ASN A 11 12.23 -0.25 -0.13
N GLY A 12 11.47 -1.32 -0.39
CA GLY A 12 11.94 -2.49 -1.11
C GLY A 12 12.27 -2.19 -2.58
N ARG A 13 12.93 -3.14 -3.25
CA ARG A 13 13.29 -2.99 -4.68
C ARG A 13 12.06 -2.73 -5.54
N MET A 14 11.02 -3.54 -5.40
CA MET A 14 9.76 -3.38 -6.14
C MET A 14 8.92 -2.25 -5.58
N GLY A 15 8.84 -2.09 -4.26
CA GLY A 15 8.06 -1.03 -3.61
C GLY A 15 8.45 0.37 -4.07
N ARG A 16 9.76 0.65 -4.24
CA ARG A 16 10.23 1.95 -4.76
C ARG A 16 9.76 2.19 -6.19
N THR A 17 9.88 1.19 -7.05
CA THR A 17 9.40 1.28 -8.44
C THR A 17 7.89 1.50 -8.50
N VAL A 18 7.11 0.87 -7.61
CA VAL A 18 5.66 1.11 -7.53
C VAL A 18 5.36 2.53 -7.08
N CYS A 19 6.07 3.05 -6.08
CA CYS A 19 5.89 4.44 -5.64
C CYS A 19 6.14 5.41 -6.79
N GLU A 20 7.25 5.24 -7.52
CA GLU A 20 7.60 6.06 -8.70
C GLU A 20 6.51 5.97 -9.78
N ALA A 21 5.98 4.78 -10.03
CA ALA A 21 4.92 4.57 -11.01
C ALA A 21 3.61 5.26 -10.61
N VAL A 22 3.19 5.14 -9.35
CA VAL A 22 1.98 5.80 -8.81
C VAL A 22 2.13 7.32 -8.87
N GLU A 23 3.27 7.87 -8.43
CA GLU A 23 3.52 9.32 -8.45
C GLU A 23 3.59 9.89 -9.86
N SER A 24 3.97 9.07 -10.85
CA SER A 24 4.00 9.46 -12.27
C SER A 24 2.63 9.36 -12.96
N ALA A 25 1.66 8.67 -12.35
CA ALA A 25 0.34 8.47 -12.91
C ALA A 25 -0.58 9.67 -12.58
N PRO A 26 -1.18 10.34 -13.59
CA PRO A 26 -1.95 11.57 -13.37
C PRO A 26 -3.29 11.35 -12.64
N ASP A 27 -3.78 10.12 -12.60
CA ASP A 27 -5.04 9.67 -12.04
C ASP A 27 -4.89 8.96 -10.68
N MET A 28 -3.69 8.92 -10.12
CA MET A 28 -3.39 8.29 -8.82
C MET A 28 -2.71 9.28 -7.87
N ASP A 29 -2.89 9.05 -6.57
CA ASP A 29 -2.18 9.75 -5.50
C ASP A 29 -1.56 8.70 -4.55
N LEU A 30 -0.25 8.78 -4.33
CA LEU A 30 0.44 7.95 -3.35
C LEU A 30 0.21 8.52 -1.94
N VAL A 31 -0.72 7.92 -1.19
CA VAL A 31 -1.16 8.44 0.12
C VAL A 31 -0.41 7.84 1.30
N ALA A 32 0.20 6.66 1.14
CA ALA A 32 0.95 6.01 2.21
C ALA A 32 2.08 5.12 1.68
N ARG A 33 3.17 5.10 2.44
CA ARG A 33 4.35 4.25 2.21
C ARG A 33 4.64 3.54 3.52
N LEU A 34 4.36 2.24 3.58
CA LEU A 34 4.52 1.43 4.79
C LEU A 34 5.74 0.54 4.69
N GLU A 35 6.38 0.34 5.83
CA GLU A 35 7.52 -0.54 6.05
C GLU A 35 7.20 -1.65 7.06
N SER A 36 8.18 -2.53 7.25
CA SER A 36 8.09 -3.58 8.28
C SER A 36 7.89 -2.98 9.66
N GLY A 37 6.82 -3.40 10.34
CA GLY A 37 6.45 -2.94 11.68
C GLY A 37 5.47 -1.77 11.71
N ASP A 38 5.14 -1.18 10.56
CA ASP A 38 4.09 -0.17 10.48
C ASP A 38 2.69 -0.80 10.60
N ASP A 39 1.74 -0.04 11.12
CA ASP A 39 0.36 -0.48 11.30
C ASP A 39 -0.43 -0.38 9.98
N VAL A 40 -0.71 -1.51 9.34
CA VAL A 40 -1.51 -1.58 8.12
C VAL A 40 -2.96 -1.14 8.34
N ALA A 41 -3.51 -1.32 9.55
CA ALA A 41 -4.89 -0.91 9.84
C ALA A 41 -5.07 0.62 9.82
N SER A 42 -3.97 1.38 9.95
CA SER A 42 -3.98 2.84 9.80
C SER A 42 -4.42 3.33 8.42
N LEU A 43 -4.46 2.45 7.41
CA LEU A 43 -4.91 2.78 6.06
C LEU A 43 -6.44 2.93 5.93
N ALA A 44 -7.20 2.59 6.98
CA ALA A 44 -8.66 2.71 6.98
C ALA A 44 -9.11 4.16 6.73
N GLY A 45 -9.81 4.38 5.62
CA GLY A 45 -10.27 5.73 5.22
C GLY A 45 -9.21 6.60 4.56
N GLU A 46 -7.93 6.21 4.60
CA GLU A 46 -6.80 6.93 3.99
C GLU A 46 -6.56 6.48 2.54
N ALA A 47 -6.58 5.16 2.28
CA ALA A 47 -6.34 4.57 0.96
C ALA A 47 -7.58 3.89 0.38
N ASP A 48 -7.67 3.86 -0.96
CA ASP A 48 -8.67 3.08 -1.71
C ASP A 48 -8.13 1.68 -2.05
N VAL A 49 -6.85 1.62 -2.45
CA VAL A 49 -6.13 0.40 -2.86
C VAL A 49 -4.77 0.39 -2.18
N ALA A 50 -4.26 -0.80 -1.85
CA ALA A 50 -2.88 -1.02 -1.44
C ALA A 50 -2.17 -1.98 -2.39
N VAL A 51 -0.87 -1.78 -2.56
CA VAL A 51 0.02 -2.71 -3.27
C VAL A 51 0.97 -3.33 -2.26
N ASP A 52 0.89 -4.64 -2.06
CA ASP A 52 1.78 -5.39 -1.17
C ASP A 52 2.97 -5.96 -1.95
N PHE A 53 4.16 -5.38 -1.74
CA PHE A 53 5.45 -5.93 -2.19
C PHE A 53 6.34 -6.28 -1.00
N THR A 54 5.82 -7.12 -0.10
CA THR A 54 6.54 -7.61 1.07
C THR A 54 7.05 -9.05 0.89
N HIS A 55 7.32 -9.74 2.00
CA HIS A 55 7.77 -11.13 2.01
C HIS A 55 6.57 -12.07 2.19
N PRO A 56 6.62 -13.31 1.66
CA PRO A 56 5.53 -14.28 1.78
C PRO A 56 5.01 -14.46 3.21
N ASP A 57 5.91 -14.44 4.20
CA ASP A 57 5.58 -14.64 5.61
C ASP A 57 4.78 -13.46 6.23
N ALA A 58 4.77 -12.28 5.59
CA ALA A 58 4.04 -11.09 6.03
C ALA A 58 2.75 -10.84 5.23
N THR A 59 2.71 -11.27 3.96
CA THR A 59 1.62 -10.95 3.03
C THR A 59 0.24 -11.38 3.55
N GLU A 60 0.12 -12.56 4.15
CA GLU A 60 -1.17 -13.03 4.68
C GLU A 60 -1.73 -12.07 5.75
N ALA A 61 -0.90 -11.68 6.72
CA ALA A 61 -1.30 -10.76 7.78
C ALA A 61 -1.66 -9.37 7.22
N ASN A 62 -0.89 -8.87 6.25
CA ASN A 62 -1.17 -7.58 5.60
C ASN A 62 -2.52 -7.61 4.86
N VAL A 63 -2.80 -8.65 4.08
CA VAL A 63 -4.06 -8.78 3.32
C VAL A 63 -5.26 -8.82 4.27
N HIS A 64 -5.16 -9.56 5.39
CA HIS A 64 -6.21 -9.56 6.41
C HIS A 64 -6.44 -8.16 7.01
N ALA A 65 -5.37 -7.43 7.32
CA ALA A 65 -5.47 -6.07 7.83
C ALA A 65 -6.07 -5.10 6.80
N LEU A 66 -5.69 -5.19 5.52
CA LEU A 66 -6.22 -4.37 4.43
C LEU A 66 -7.73 -4.61 4.23
N ILE A 67 -8.16 -5.87 4.20
CA ILE A 67 -9.58 -6.22 4.12
C ILE A 67 -10.34 -5.66 5.34
N GLY A 68 -9.77 -5.78 6.54
CA GLY A 68 -10.35 -5.23 7.77
C GLY A 68 -10.45 -3.69 7.74
N ALA A 69 -9.51 -3.02 7.09
CA ALA A 69 -9.49 -1.57 6.88
C ALA A 69 -10.41 -1.10 5.74
N GLY A 70 -11.02 -2.03 4.98
CA GLY A 70 -11.83 -1.71 3.81
C GLY A 70 -11.03 -1.27 2.58
N VAL A 71 -9.74 -1.62 2.53
CA VAL A 71 -8.81 -1.29 1.44
C VAL A 71 -8.71 -2.47 0.47
N HIS A 72 -8.74 -2.20 -0.83
CA HIS A 72 -8.55 -3.23 -1.85
C HIS A 72 -7.08 -3.67 -1.92
N ALA A 73 -6.83 -4.97 -1.98
CA ALA A 73 -5.50 -5.59 -1.89
C ALA A 73 -5.32 -6.69 -2.95
#